data_AF-A0AAD5TXA5-F1
#
_entry.id   AF-A0AAD5TXA5-F1
#
_cell.length_a   1.000
_cell.length_b   1.000
_cell.length_c   1.000
_cell.angle_alpha   90.00
_cell.angle_beta   90.00
_cell.angle_gamma   90.00
#
_symmetry.space_group_name_H-M   'P 1'
#
loop_
_entity.id
_entity.type
_entity.pdbx_description
1 polymer ?
#
loop_
_entity_poly.entity_id
_entity_poly.type
_entity_poly.pdbx_seq_one_letter_code
_entity_poly.pdbx_strand_id
1 'polypeptide(L)'
;MVKDFQFEENEIGRYSGYLLSSFMFGQLLFSFFWGKLSDIIGRRPVLLSGLILTSFTCLAFGFSSSYKMAIIVRFITGSVNGIMGVSKTYLAEICDETNQGKGFSILGLNRALGLIIGPIIGGYFSNPSKKYPQIFPKGSFFDLNPYSLPTVIAFFVSIMCAVAAYYVLEETLNIPQPIKLHDEDERDVLRSADTFEEYYSVVDCSSSDSPTVRSSNERISNETTPLLPVTEIDSVALLDAKPSLFVLLHDKGIAVTLLDDESFVLWARLSKENGGIDWSSSEVGTAFSFGGIILLFYQFFVYPWVEKKIGILKAFRVGVLMTVPAYIILPRTSYLLDANENAKVFNEKTWVIWALVFFCQALRSISSLQAFTSVFIMVANATPANSLGTVNGFAQTLGKPFPFSALKGKPVLVVNVASKCGLTPQYKGLQAIHEKYHDKGLQIIGFPCNQFGKQEPGTNEEISTFCEANYGVKFTILEKIEVNGANTHPVYKLLKDQTTKEDISWNFEKFLVDKNGKFERFSPKTTPEELEENIKKIL
;
A
#
# COMPACT_ATOMS: atom_id res chain seq x y z
N MET A 1 13.33 -28.38 8.96
CA MET A 1 12.15 -28.64 8.09
C MET A 1 12.63 -29.03 6.71
N VAL A 2 13.22 -28.14 5.90
CA VAL A 2 13.74 -28.53 4.57
C VAL A 2 14.79 -29.65 4.67
N LYS A 3 15.74 -29.59 5.62
CA LYS A 3 16.70 -30.68 5.89
C LYS A 3 16.03 -32.02 6.25
N ASP A 4 14.88 -31.97 6.93
CA ASP A 4 14.11 -33.14 7.38
C ASP A 4 13.31 -33.79 6.23
N PHE A 5 13.14 -33.10 5.08
CA PHE A 5 12.58 -33.66 3.85
C PHE A 5 13.63 -34.41 2.99
N GLN A 6 14.82 -34.69 3.53
CA GLN A 6 15.86 -35.53 2.93
C GLN A 6 16.42 -35.05 1.58
N PHE A 7 16.44 -33.72 1.35
CA PHE A 7 17.23 -33.12 0.27
C PHE A 7 18.72 -33.13 0.59
N GLU A 8 19.57 -33.12 -0.45
CA GLU A 8 21.02 -32.98 -0.31
C GLU A 8 21.40 -31.62 0.34
N GLU A 9 22.49 -31.61 1.12
CA GLU A 9 22.88 -30.48 1.99
C GLU A 9 23.16 -29.17 1.19
N ASN A 10 23.80 -29.31 0.03
CA ASN A 10 24.01 -28.28 -0.99
C ASN A 10 22.69 -27.68 -1.55
N GLU A 11 21.62 -28.48 -1.66
CA GLU A 11 20.35 -28.05 -2.25
C GLU A 11 19.35 -27.48 -1.22
N ILE A 12 19.60 -27.65 0.09
CA ILE A 12 18.75 -27.11 1.17
C ILE A 12 18.49 -25.61 0.99
N GLY A 13 19.50 -24.83 0.57
CA GLY A 13 19.35 -23.39 0.31
C GLY A 13 18.32 -23.10 -0.79
N ARG A 14 18.42 -23.80 -1.93
CA ARG A 14 17.50 -23.67 -3.07
C ARG A 14 16.06 -24.02 -2.68
N TYR A 15 15.87 -25.15 -2.01
CA TYR A 15 14.53 -25.59 -1.57
C TYR A 15 13.95 -24.75 -0.43
N SER A 16 14.79 -24.13 0.41
CA SER A 16 14.35 -23.13 1.38
C SER A 16 13.87 -21.86 0.67
N GLY A 17 14.64 -21.37 -0.31
CA GLY A 17 14.27 -20.22 -1.14
C GLY A 17 12.92 -20.40 -1.85
N TYR A 18 12.68 -21.54 -2.51
CA TYR A 18 11.39 -21.83 -3.15
C TYR A 18 10.22 -21.91 -2.16
N LEU A 19 10.44 -22.45 -0.95
CA LEU A 19 9.41 -22.56 0.09
C LEU A 19 9.04 -21.21 0.72
N LEU A 20 10.00 -20.30 0.83
CA LEU A 20 9.78 -18.91 1.24
C LEU A 20 9.09 -18.10 0.13
N SER A 21 9.58 -18.25 -1.10
CA SER A 21 9.04 -17.58 -2.28
C SER A 21 7.60 -17.97 -2.59
N SER A 22 7.14 -19.20 -2.26
CA SER A 22 5.75 -19.59 -2.52
C SER A 22 4.74 -18.77 -1.69
N PHE A 23 5.09 -18.39 -0.46
CA PHE A 23 4.30 -17.45 0.34
C PHE A 23 4.23 -16.06 -0.33
N MET A 24 5.39 -15.51 -0.71
CA MET A 24 5.44 -14.18 -1.34
C MET A 24 4.71 -14.17 -2.69
N PHE A 25 4.76 -15.27 -3.46
CA PHE A 25 4.05 -15.42 -4.72
C PHE A 25 2.52 -15.52 -4.53
N GLY A 26 2.05 -16.21 -3.49
CA GLY A 26 0.64 -16.19 -3.10
C GLY A 26 0.18 -14.79 -2.70
N GLN A 27 0.97 -14.09 -1.88
CA GLN A 27 0.67 -12.73 -1.46
C GLN A 27 0.66 -11.75 -2.65
N LEU A 28 1.61 -11.87 -3.58
CA LEU A 28 1.70 -11.09 -4.82
C LEU A 28 0.43 -11.23 -5.67
N LEU A 29 -0.05 -12.47 -5.90
CA LEU A 29 -1.23 -12.73 -6.73
C LEU A 29 -2.54 -12.24 -6.12
N PHE A 30 -2.66 -12.22 -4.79
CA PHE A 30 -3.95 -12.00 -4.12
C PHE A 30 -4.09 -10.67 -3.35
N SER A 31 -3.02 -9.95 -2.97
CA SER A 31 -3.14 -8.74 -2.12
C SER A 31 -4.00 -7.62 -2.73
N PHE A 32 -3.95 -7.41 -4.05
CA PHE A 32 -4.87 -6.51 -4.75
C PHE A 32 -6.34 -6.86 -4.55
N PHE A 33 -6.69 -8.16 -4.56
CA PHE A 33 -8.06 -8.61 -4.34
C PHE A 33 -8.51 -8.40 -2.89
N TRP A 34 -7.60 -8.54 -1.91
CA TRP A 34 -7.87 -8.19 -0.51
C TRP A 34 -8.13 -6.69 -0.33
N GLY A 35 -7.34 -5.83 -0.99
CA GLY A 35 -7.58 -4.38 -1.05
C GLY A 35 -8.96 -4.05 -1.62
N LYS A 36 -9.24 -4.49 -2.85
CA LYS A 36 -10.52 -4.26 -3.52
C LYS A 36 -11.72 -4.84 -2.75
N LEU A 37 -11.58 -6.01 -2.11
CA LEU A 37 -12.65 -6.58 -1.29
C LEU A 37 -12.99 -5.66 -0.11
N SER A 38 -11.97 -5.06 0.54
CA SER A 38 -12.19 -4.12 1.64
C SER A 38 -12.83 -2.80 1.21
N ASP A 39 -12.66 -2.39 -0.06
CA ASP A 39 -13.36 -1.22 -0.64
C ASP A 39 -14.85 -1.52 -0.91
N ILE A 40 -15.27 -2.79 -0.89
CA ILE A 40 -16.65 -3.23 -1.19
C ILE A 40 -17.42 -3.63 0.09
N ILE A 41 -16.81 -4.40 0.98
CA ILE A 41 -17.50 -4.98 2.16
C ILE A 41 -17.08 -4.36 3.51
N GLY A 42 -16.19 -3.36 3.50
CA GLY A 42 -15.63 -2.75 4.71
C GLY A 42 -14.26 -3.30 5.10
N ARG A 43 -13.50 -2.51 5.87
CA ARG A 43 -12.17 -2.88 6.37
C ARG A 43 -12.28 -3.97 7.44
N ARG A 44 -13.24 -3.85 8.37
CA ARG A 44 -13.39 -4.71 9.55
C ARG A 44 -13.60 -6.19 9.19
N PRO A 45 -14.58 -6.60 8.36
CA PRO A 45 -14.77 -8.03 8.04
C PRO A 45 -13.61 -8.61 7.24
N VAL A 46 -12.92 -7.80 6.42
CA VAL A 46 -11.74 -8.25 5.65
C VAL A 46 -10.53 -8.47 6.56
N LEU A 47 -10.25 -7.55 7.49
CA LEU A 47 -9.19 -7.73 8.48
C LEU A 47 -9.42 -8.98 9.35
N LEU A 48 -10.64 -9.16 9.85
CA LEU A 48 -10.98 -10.30 10.73
C LEU A 48 -10.92 -11.65 9.98
N SER A 49 -11.49 -11.73 8.78
CA SER A 49 -11.46 -12.97 7.98
C SER A 49 -10.04 -13.36 7.57
N GLY A 50 -9.19 -12.40 7.17
CA GLY A 50 -7.80 -12.66 6.83
C GLY A 50 -6.92 -13.05 8.02
N LEU A 51 -7.17 -12.50 9.22
CA LEU A 51 -6.53 -12.97 10.46
C LEU A 51 -6.89 -14.44 10.77
N ILE A 52 -8.17 -14.80 10.68
CA ILE A 52 -8.66 -16.16 10.93
C ILE A 52 -8.07 -17.14 9.90
N LEU A 53 -8.13 -16.82 8.60
CA LEU A 53 -7.58 -17.67 7.53
C LEU A 53 -6.05 -17.80 7.61
N THR A 54 -5.33 -16.73 7.95
CA THR A 54 -3.88 -16.80 8.22
C THR A 54 -3.59 -17.73 9.40
N SER A 55 -4.40 -17.68 10.46
CA SER A 55 -4.25 -18.55 11.64
C SER A 55 -4.35 -20.04 11.28
N PHE A 56 -5.44 -20.44 10.61
CA PHE A 56 -5.65 -21.85 10.24
C PHE A 56 -4.63 -22.38 9.22
N THR A 57 -4.20 -21.56 8.26
CA THR A 57 -3.19 -21.97 7.28
C THR A 57 -1.79 -22.03 7.89
N CYS A 58 -1.45 -21.16 8.85
CA CYS A 58 -0.24 -21.26 9.65
C CYS A 58 -0.22 -22.54 10.50
N LEU A 59 -1.35 -22.89 11.15
CA LEU A 59 -1.49 -24.15 11.88
C LEU A 59 -1.20 -25.36 10.97
N ALA A 60 -1.86 -25.42 9.81
CA ALA A 60 -1.68 -26.49 8.82
C ALA A 60 -0.24 -26.63 8.31
N PHE A 61 0.53 -25.53 8.24
CA PHE A 61 1.92 -25.58 7.79
C PHE A 61 2.79 -26.48 8.69
N GLY A 62 2.63 -26.41 10.01
CA GLY A 62 3.40 -27.23 10.97
C GLY A 62 3.12 -28.73 10.91
N PHE A 63 2.04 -29.13 10.23
CA PHE A 63 1.67 -30.53 9.95
C PHE A 63 2.05 -30.97 8.53
N SER A 64 2.86 -30.19 7.80
CA SER A 64 3.28 -30.54 6.43
C SER A 64 4.32 -31.67 6.43
N SER A 65 3.85 -32.90 6.24
CA SER A 65 4.66 -34.13 6.20
C SER A 65 5.51 -34.29 4.92
N SER A 66 5.27 -33.47 3.89
CA SER A 66 6.06 -33.46 2.66
C SER A 66 6.34 -32.05 2.15
N TYR A 67 7.43 -31.91 1.40
CA TYR A 67 7.82 -30.63 0.81
C TYR A 67 6.77 -30.04 -0.15
N LYS A 68 6.08 -30.90 -0.93
CA LYS A 68 4.98 -30.48 -1.81
C LYS A 68 3.82 -29.88 -1.01
N MET A 69 3.43 -30.53 0.09
CA MET A 69 2.42 -30.00 1.02
C MET A 69 2.88 -28.68 1.65
N ALA A 70 4.15 -28.58 2.07
CA ALA A 70 4.70 -27.37 2.66
C ALA A 70 4.65 -26.16 1.69
N ILE A 71 5.00 -26.35 0.40
CA ILE A 71 4.88 -25.31 -0.64
C ILE A 71 3.42 -24.90 -0.83
N ILE A 72 2.51 -25.86 -0.99
CA ILE A 72 1.09 -25.59 -1.27
C ILE A 72 0.45 -24.84 -0.11
N VAL A 73 0.67 -25.30 1.14
CA VAL A 73 0.15 -24.61 2.32
C VAL A 73 0.75 -23.20 2.44
N ARG A 74 2.06 -23.01 2.20
CA ARG A 74 2.68 -21.67 2.22
C ARG A 74 2.12 -20.73 1.17
N PHE A 75 1.86 -21.22 -0.05
CA PHE A 75 1.20 -20.44 -1.10
C PHE A 75 -0.22 -20.03 -0.69
N ILE A 76 -0.98 -20.94 -0.07
CA ILE A 76 -2.31 -20.63 0.47
C ILE A 76 -2.21 -19.61 1.61
N THR A 77 -1.27 -19.76 2.56
CA THR A 77 -1.03 -18.77 3.63
C THR A 77 -0.73 -17.39 3.06
N GLY A 78 0.11 -17.29 2.02
CA GLY A 78 0.38 -16.02 1.34
C GLY A 78 -0.87 -15.44 0.68
N SER A 79 -1.64 -16.28 -0.02
CA SER A 79 -2.87 -15.92 -0.73
C SER A 79 -3.98 -15.39 0.20
N VAL A 80 -4.02 -15.83 1.46
CA VAL A 80 -4.96 -15.32 2.48
C VAL A 80 -4.38 -14.20 3.35
N ASN A 81 -3.11 -13.82 3.15
CA ASN A 81 -2.41 -12.81 3.94
C ASN A 81 -2.28 -11.46 3.20
N GLY A 82 -3.26 -11.10 2.37
CA GLY A 82 -3.34 -9.77 1.74
C GLY A 82 -3.77 -8.64 2.69
N ILE A 83 -4.01 -8.94 3.97
CA ILE A 83 -4.53 -7.97 4.96
C ILE A 83 -3.63 -6.75 5.19
N MET A 84 -2.32 -6.81 4.93
CA MET A 84 -1.40 -5.70 5.22
C MET A 84 -1.79 -4.41 4.48
N GLY A 85 -2.19 -4.48 3.22
CA GLY A 85 -2.70 -3.32 2.47
C GLY A 85 -3.99 -2.74 3.05
N VAL A 86 -4.87 -3.61 3.58
CA VAL A 86 -6.11 -3.22 4.25
C VAL A 86 -5.82 -2.57 5.61
N SER A 87 -4.88 -3.13 6.39
CA SER A 87 -4.48 -2.58 7.70
C SER A 87 -3.81 -1.20 7.56
N LYS A 88 -2.97 -1.03 6.54
CA LYS A 88 -2.38 0.27 6.16
C LYS A 88 -3.45 1.32 5.87
N THR A 89 -4.52 0.91 5.21
CA THR A 89 -5.63 1.79 4.79
C THR A 89 -6.52 2.16 5.96
N TYR A 90 -6.99 1.17 6.73
CA TYR A 90 -7.73 1.38 7.98
C TYR A 90 -6.99 2.36 8.91
N LEU A 91 -5.69 2.15 9.09
CA LEU A 91 -4.85 3.01 9.93
C LEU A 91 -4.67 4.43 9.37
N ALA A 92 -4.79 4.63 8.07
CA ALA A 92 -4.76 5.95 7.45
C ALA A 92 -6.13 6.66 7.54
N GLU A 93 -7.23 5.91 7.46
CA GLU A 93 -8.60 6.43 7.59
C GLU A 93 -8.91 6.94 9.01
N ILE A 94 -8.23 6.41 10.04
CA ILE A 94 -8.30 6.89 11.43
C ILE A 94 -7.21 7.91 11.82
N CYS A 95 -6.31 8.25 10.90
CA CYS A 95 -5.17 9.14 11.19
C CYS A 95 -5.31 10.51 10.50
N ASP A 96 -4.99 11.57 11.26
CA ASP A 96 -4.90 12.95 10.76
C ASP A 96 -3.42 13.39 10.64
N GLU A 97 -3.16 14.51 9.97
CA GLU A 97 -1.79 15.06 9.80
C GLU A 97 -1.02 15.28 11.12
N THR A 98 -1.71 15.46 12.24
CA THR A 98 -1.10 15.68 13.56
C THR A 98 -0.65 14.37 14.22
N ASN A 99 -1.29 13.25 13.86
CA ASN A 99 -1.14 11.97 14.52
C ASN A 99 -0.55 10.85 13.60
N GLN A 100 -0.59 11.04 12.27
CA GLN A 100 -0.19 10.09 11.22
C GLN A 100 1.16 9.39 11.48
N GLY A 101 2.21 10.14 11.79
CA GLY A 101 3.54 9.59 12.08
C GLY A 101 3.58 8.71 13.34
N LYS A 102 2.71 8.96 14.33
CA LYS A 102 2.53 8.09 15.50
C LYS A 102 1.70 6.86 15.14
N GLY A 103 0.60 7.03 14.42
CA GLY A 103 -0.24 5.92 13.96
C GLY A 103 0.58 4.90 13.16
N PHE A 104 1.25 5.34 12.10
CA PHE A 104 2.07 4.46 11.27
C PHE A 104 3.31 3.88 11.97
N SER A 105 3.79 4.48 13.08
CA SER A 105 4.83 3.86 13.92
C SER A 105 4.38 2.52 14.53
N ILE A 106 3.06 2.29 14.68
CA ILE A 106 2.47 1.05 15.17
C ILE A 106 2.69 -0.11 14.16
N LEU A 107 2.76 0.17 12.86
CA LEU A 107 3.14 -0.87 11.88
C LEU A 107 4.60 -1.29 12.03
N GLY A 108 5.48 -0.35 12.39
CA GLY A 108 6.86 -0.63 12.78
C GLY A 108 6.95 -1.50 14.03
N LEU A 109 6.16 -1.20 15.06
CA LEU A 109 6.00 -2.04 16.26
C LEU A 109 5.55 -3.47 15.89
N ASN A 110 4.57 -3.63 14.99
CA ASN A 110 4.10 -4.95 14.57
C ASN A 110 5.21 -5.76 13.89
N ARG A 111 6.06 -5.15 13.03
CA ARG A 111 7.25 -5.82 12.50
C ARG A 111 8.26 -6.18 13.60
N ALA A 112 8.48 -5.28 14.56
CA ALA A 112 9.39 -5.50 15.69
C ALA A 112 8.98 -6.74 16.51
N LEU A 113 7.70 -6.82 16.89
CA LEU A 113 7.15 -7.93 17.65
C LEU A 113 7.23 -9.24 16.86
N GLY A 114 6.96 -9.20 15.55
CA GLY A 114 7.14 -10.37 14.67
C GLY A 114 8.58 -10.90 14.66
N LEU A 115 9.58 -10.01 14.54
CA LEU A 115 11.00 -10.36 14.52
C LEU A 115 11.54 -10.84 15.88
N ILE A 116 10.89 -10.49 17.00
CA ILE A 116 11.24 -11.03 18.32
C ILE A 116 10.52 -12.37 18.54
N ILE A 117 9.19 -12.36 18.49
CA ILE A 117 8.35 -13.46 18.96
C ILE A 117 8.40 -14.65 17.99
N GLY A 118 8.42 -14.41 16.67
CA GLY A 118 8.46 -15.46 15.66
C GLY A 118 9.70 -16.34 15.75
N PRO A 119 10.92 -15.78 15.70
CA PRO A 119 12.17 -16.52 15.85
C PRO A 119 12.35 -17.16 17.23
N ILE A 120 11.82 -16.56 18.32
CA ILE A 120 11.80 -17.24 19.63
C ILE A 120 10.91 -18.48 19.58
N ILE A 121 9.67 -18.37 19.10
CA ILE A 121 8.74 -19.50 19.07
C ILE A 121 9.25 -20.61 18.14
N GLY A 122 9.57 -20.28 16.88
CA GLY A 122 10.08 -21.23 15.90
C GLY A 122 11.46 -21.80 16.26
N GLY A 123 12.31 -20.98 16.89
CA GLY A 123 13.65 -21.37 17.34
C GLY A 123 13.60 -22.34 18.51
N TYR A 124 12.92 -22.00 19.61
CA TYR A 124 12.92 -22.82 20.83
C TYR A 124 12.01 -24.06 20.73
N PHE A 125 10.79 -23.93 20.22
CA PHE A 125 9.79 -25.02 20.26
C PHE A 125 9.83 -25.99 19.07
N SER A 126 10.69 -25.79 18.07
CA SER A 126 10.90 -26.78 17.00
C SER A 126 11.76 -27.95 17.45
N ASN A 127 11.45 -29.15 16.94
CA ASN A 127 12.02 -30.44 17.36
C ASN A 127 11.93 -30.66 18.90
N PRO A 128 10.74 -30.51 19.51
CA PRO A 128 10.60 -30.50 20.98
C PRO A 128 11.05 -31.81 21.62
N SER A 129 10.81 -32.97 20.99
CA SER A 129 11.24 -34.28 21.48
C SER A 129 12.76 -34.52 21.43
N LYS A 130 13.50 -33.69 20.67
CA LYS A 130 14.97 -33.68 20.67
C LYS A 130 15.55 -32.69 21.70
N LYS A 131 14.81 -31.62 22.03
CA LYS A 131 15.25 -30.54 22.94
C LYS A 131 14.82 -30.74 24.40
N TYR A 132 13.61 -31.25 24.61
CA TYR A 132 12.97 -31.41 25.91
C TYR A 132 12.44 -32.84 26.09
N PRO A 133 13.29 -33.89 25.97
CA PRO A 133 12.86 -35.29 25.95
C PRO A 133 12.16 -35.76 27.23
N GLN A 134 12.32 -35.04 28.35
CA GLN A 134 11.60 -35.28 29.61
C GLN A 134 10.12 -34.86 29.56
N ILE A 135 9.76 -33.95 28.65
CA ILE A 135 8.40 -33.42 28.48
C ILE A 135 7.74 -34.03 27.23
N PHE A 136 8.53 -34.20 26.17
CA PHE A 136 8.09 -34.76 24.89
C PHE A 136 8.90 -36.04 24.60
N PRO A 137 8.43 -37.23 25.03
CA PRO A 137 9.15 -38.48 24.80
C PRO A 137 9.20 -38.85 23.32
N LYS A 138 10.15 -39.70 22.94
CA LYS A 138 10.21 -40.28 21.59
C LYS A 138 8.95 -41.11 21.30
N GLY A 139 8.50 -41.09 20.05
CA GLY A 139 7.22 -41.68 19.63
C GLY A 139 5.98 -40.87 20.01
N SER A 140 6.13 -39.72 20.68
CA SER A 140 5.00 -38.81 20.94
C SER A 140 4.53 -38.09 19.67
N PHE A 141 3.32 -37.52 19.73
CA PHE A 141 2.73 -36.73 18.63
C PHE A 141 3.66 -35.64 18.07
N PHE A 142 4.48 -35.02 18.91
CA PHE A 142 5.43 -33.97 18.52
C PHE A 142 6.81 -34.50 18.10
N ASP A 143 7.09 -35.80 18.30
CA ASP A 143 8.23 -36.48 17.68
C ASP A 143 7.90 -36.82 16.20
N LEU A 144 6.66 -37.23 15.95
CA LEU A 144 6.11 -37.41 14.59
C LEU A 144 5.90 -36.08 13.84
N ASN A 145 5.61 -34.99 14.57
CA ASN A 145 5.35 -33.66 14.02
C ASN A 145 6.30 -32.61 14.62
N PRO A 146 7.62 -32.63 14.30
CA PRO A 146 8.62 -31.77 14.93
C PRO A 146 8.48 -30.26 14.67
N TYR A 147 7.51 -29.85 13.84
CA TYR A 147 7.22 -28.45 13.48
C TYR A 147 5.81 -27.97 13.86
N SER A 148 4.96 -28.82 14.46
CA SER A 148 3.59 -28.43 14.81
C SER A 148 3.50 -27.62 16.10
N LEU A 149 4.32 -27.90 17.12
CA LEU A 149 4.29 -27.15 18.38
C LEU A 149 4.41 -25.61 18.20
N PRO A 150 5.39 -25.07 17.43
CA PRO A 150 5.47 -23.63 17.22
C PRO A 150 4.28 -23.05 16.42
N THR A 151 3.67 -23.81 15.50
CA THR A 151 2.49 -23.33 14.75
C THR A 151 1.20 -23.43 15.55
N VAL A 152 1.09 -24.39 16.48
CA VAL A 152 0.02 -24.48 17.48
C VAL A 152 0.07 -23.28 18.43
N ILE A 153 1.25 -22.91 18.93
CA ILE A 153 1.42 -21.70 19.76
C ILE A 153 1.04 -20.45 18.95
N ALA A 154 1.56 -20.31 17.72
CA ALA A 154 1.23 -19.18 16.86
C ALA A 154 -0.27 -19.10 16.51
N PHE A 155 -0.94 -20.24 16.31
CA PHE A 155 -2.39 -20.31 16.10
C PHE A 155 -3.17 -19.74 17.27
N PHE A 156 -2.90 -20.18 18.51
CA PHE A 156 -3.61 -19.67 19.68
C PHE A 156 -3.38 -18.18 19.91
N VAL A 157 -2.14 -17.69 19.76
CA VAL A 157 -1.84 -16.25 19.82
C VAL A 157 -2.60 -15.47 18.75
N SER A 158 -2.58 -15.95 17.50
CA SER A 158 -3.26 -15.28 16.38
C SER A 158 -4.79 -15.29 16.50
N ILE A 159 -5.38 -16.36 17.05
CA ILE A 159 -6.82 -16.42 17.35
C ILE A 159 -7.17 -15.49 18.52
N MET A 160 -6.34 -15.39 19.57
CA MET A 160 -6.54 -14.39 20.63
C MET A 160 -6.49 -12.96 20.08
N CYS A 161 -5.55 -12.67 19.16
CA CYS A 161 -5.52 -11.38 18.46
C CYS A 161 -6.77 -11.15 17.59
N ALA A 162 -7.28 -12.17 16.89
CA ALA A 162 -8.51 -12.05 16.11
C ALA A 162 -9.76 -11.81 16.97
N VAL A 163 -9.85 -12.44 18.15
CA VAL A 163 -10.93 -12.20 19.13
C VAL A 163 -10.83 -10.79 19.72
N ALA A 164 -9.64 -10.33 20.10
CA ALA A 164 -9.45 -8.95 20.56
C ALA A 164 -9.80 -7.93 19.46
N ALA A 165 -9.35 -8.17 18.22
CA ALA A 165 -9.66 -7.35 17.06
C ALA A 165 -11.16 -7.32 16.74
N TYR A 166 -11.92 -8.39 17.00
CA TYR A 166 -13.38 -8.40 16.79
C TYR A 166 -14.10 -7.34 17.65
N TYR A 167 -13.64 -7.14 18.89
CA TYR A 167 -14.20 -6.14 19.81
C TYR A 167 -13.62 -4.73 19.64
N VAL A 168 -12.40 -4.59 19.08
CA VAL A 168 -11.66 -3.32 19.02
C VAL A 168 -11.63 -2.67 17.63
N LEU A 169 -11.72 -3.46 16.54
CA LEU A 169 -11.85 -2.88 15.20
C LEU A 169 -13.28 -2.35 15.02
N GLU A 170 -13.39 -1.05 14.83
CA GLU A 170 -14.56 -0.39 14.26
C GLU A 170 -14.57 -0.55 12.72
N GLU A 171 -15.57 -0.04 12.02
CA GLU A 171 -15.61 0.01 10.56
C GLU A 171 -15.35 1.45 10.09
N THR A 172 -14.43 1.62 9.13
CA THR A 172 -13.97 2.94 8.63
C THR A 172 -14.40 3.21 7.20
N LEU A 173 -14.96 2.22 6.49
CA LEU A 173 -15.54 2.44 5.17
C LEU A 173 -16.82 3.28 5.31
N ASN A 174 -16.70 4.60 5.06
CA ASN A 174 -17.80 5.55 5.04
C ASN A 174 -18.78 5.29 3.88
N ILE A 175 -19.67 4.32 4.06
CA ILE A 175 -20.88 4.17 3.25
C ILE A 175 -21.86 5.27 3.67
N PRO A 176 -22.30 6.16 2.76
CA PRO A 176 -23.33 7.15 3.08
C PRO A 176 -24.61 6.45 3.55
N GLN A 177 -24.93 6.58 4.84
CA GLN A 177 -26.20 6.08 5.37
C GLN A 177 -27.33 6.93 4.79
N PRO A 178 -28.39 6.33 4.22
CA PRO A 178 -29.60 7.09 3.91
C PRO A 178 -30.17 7.64 5.22
N ILE A 179 -30.42 8.96 5.26
CA ILE A 179 -30.97 9.62 6.45
C ILE A 179 -32.32 8.98 6.76
N LYS A 180 -32.44 8.40 7.97
CA LYS A 180 -33.74 7.98 8.50
C LYS A 180 -34.50 9.21 8.95
N LEU A 181 -35.37 9.71 8.07
CA LEU A 181 -36.46 10.60 8.45
C LEU A 181 -37.35 9.85 9.46
N HIS A 182 -37.75 10.54 10.52
CA HIS A 182 -38.74 10.04 11.47
C HIS A 182 -40.13 10.57 11.08
N ASP A 183 -41.13 9.68 10.99
CA ASP A 183 -42.47 9.97 10.45
C ASP A 183 -43.27 11.03 11.23
N GLU A 184 -42.75 11.55 12.34
CA GLU A 184 -43.39 12.58 13.15
C GLU A 184 -42.95 14.00 12.73
N ASP A 185 -41.67 14.20 12.40
CA ASP A 185 -41.12 15.52 12.03
C ASP A 185 -41.72 16.08 10.74
N GLU A 186 -41.98 15.24 9.73
CA GLU A 186 -42.59 15.69 8.47
C GLU A 186 -43.96 16.34 8.67
N ARG A 187 -44.75 15.89 9.65
CA ARG A 187 -46.17 16.28 9.76
C ARG A 187 -46.40 17.67 10.32
N ASP A 188 -45.50 18.19 11.15
CA ASP A 188 -45.59 19.56 11.66
C ASP A 188 -44.75 20.55 10.81
N VAL A 189 -43.68 20.09 10.16
CA VAL A 189 -42.94 20.90 9.16
C VAL A 189 -43.79 21.14 7.90
N LEU A 190 -44.49 20.12 7.37
CA LEU A 190 -45.40 20.28 6.23
C LEU A 190 -46.69 21.08 6.55
N ARG A 191 -46.90 21.47 7.82
CA ARG A 191 -48.05 22.26 8.27
C ARG A 191 -47.73 23.73 8.56
N SER A 192 -46.46 24.11 8.56
CA SER A 192 -46.02 25.46 8.92
C SER A 192 -45.49 26.28 7.73
N ALA A 193 -45.03 25.63 6.66
CA ALA A 193 -44.46 26.29 5.48
C ALA A 193 -45.52 26.60 4.39
N ASP A 194 -46.37 27.60 4.62
CA ASP A 194 -47.38 28.06 3.63
C ASP A 194 -46.79 28.90 2.47
N THR A 195 -45.48 29.21 2.49
CA THR A 195 -44.78 29.85 1.35
C THR A 195 -43.43 29.20 1.02
N PHE A 196 -43.09 29.15 -0.27
CA PHE A 196 -41.96 28.39 -0.81
C PHE A 196 -40.57 28.99 -0.51
N GLU A 197 -40.52 30.21 0.02
CA GLU A 197 -39.27 30.92 0.36
C GLU A 197 -38.80 30.61 1.80
N GLU A 198 -39.71 30.24 2.70
CA GLU A 198 -39.45 30.09 4.14
C GLU A 198 -38.64 28.81 4.47
N TYR A 199 -38.71 27.79 3.60
CA TYR A 199 -37.96 26.54 3.72
C TYR A 199 -36.43 26.75 3.77
N TYR A 200 -35.91 27.74 3.03
CA TYR A 200 -34.46 28.01 3.00
C TYR A 200 -33.97 28.86 4.17
N SER A 201 -34.84 29.67 4.81
CA SER A 201 -34.44 30.49 5.97
C SER A 201 -34.28 29.71 7.29
N VAL A 202 -34.97 28.58 7.44
CA VAL A 202 -34.92 27.77 8.67
C VAL A 202 -33.62 26.97 8.78
N VAL A 203 -33.08 26.49 7.66
CA VAL A 203 -31.85 25.66 7.62
C VAL A 203 -30.61 26.45 8.04
N ASP A 204 -30.56 27.76 7.73
CA ASP A 204 -29.38 28.61 7.90
C ASP A 204 -29.19 29.16 9.35
N CYS A 205 -30.13 28.87 10.26
CA CYS A 205 -30.22 29.52 11.59
C CYS A 205 -29.91 28.61 12.80
N SER A 206 -29.30 27.43 12.62
CA SER A 206 -29.18 26.40 13.67
C SER A 206 -27.75 26.10 14.20
N SER A 207 -26.78 27.00 14.02
CA SER A 207 -25.40 26.81 14.49
C SER A 207 -24.74 28.04 15.15
N SER A 208 -25.45 28.71 16.06
CA SER A 208 -24.92 29.86 16.82
C SER A 208 -25.10 29.75 18.34
N ASP A 209 -24.30 28.88 18.98
CA ASP A 209 -23.90 29.09 20.37
C ASP A 209 -22.46 28.55 20.62
N SER A 210 -21.74 29.09 21.59
CA SER A 210 -20.25 29.16 21.56
C SER A 210 -19.54 28.51 22.78
N PRO A 211 -18.19 28.34 22.80
CA PRO A 211 -17.28 29.47 23.01
C PRO A 211 -15.89 29.43 22.30
N THR A 212 -15.60 30.50 21.55
CA THR A 212 -14.30 31.21 21.38
C THR A 212 -12.94 30.48 21.54
N VAL A 213 -12.17 30.42 20.46
CA VAL A 213 -10.70 30.65 20.47
C VAL A 213 -10.37 31.77 19.46
N ARG A 214 -9.34 32.58 19.77
CA ARG A 214 -9.06 33.91 19.18
C ARG A 214 -8.70 33.88 17.69
N SER A 215 -9.10 34.95 16.99
CA SER A 215 -8.59 35.32 15.67
C SER A 215 -7.26 36.08 15.75
N SER A 216 -6.44 36.01 14.69
CA SER A 216 -5.41 37.02 14.39
C SER A 216 -4.99 37.03 12.91
N ASN A 217 -5.51 38.02 12.18
CA ASN A 217 -4.92 38.70 11.01
C ASN A 217 -4.52 37.92 9.74
N GLU A 218 -5.37 38.08 8.71
CA GLU A 218 -5.06 38.92 7.52
C GLU A 218 -3.76 38.62 6.72
N ARG A 219 -3.90 38.07 5.49
CA ARG A 219 -3.66 38.83 4.23
C ARG A 219 -3.74 38.01 2.93
N ILE A 220 -4.40 38.64 1.94
CA ILE A 220 -4.09 38.67 0.49
C ILE A 220 -4.17 37.36 -0.30
N SER A 221 -4.98 37.41 -1.37
CA SER A 221 -5.06 36.42 -2.44
C SER A 221 -3.84 36.46 -3.37
N ASN A 222 -3.57 35.36 -4.08
CA ASN A 222 -3.77 35.34 -5.54
C ASN A 222 -3.52 33.95 -6.16
N GLU A 223 -4.40 33.62 -7.11
CA GLU A 223 -4.12 32.96 -8.40
C GLU A 223 -2.88 32.06 -8.49
N THR A 224 -3.13 30.74 -8.53
CA THR A 224 -2.25 29.79 -9.23
C THR A 224 -3.08 28.93 -10.15
N THR A 225 -2.96 29.27 -11.42
CA THR A 225 -3.69 28.77 -12.56
C THR A 225 -2.58 28.10 -13.45
N PRO A 226 -2.49 26.74 -13.64
CA PRO A 226 -2.05 25.83 -14.83
C PRO A 226 -2.95 25.08 -15.94
N LEU A 227 -2.49 24.77 -17.18
CA LEU A 227 -3.34 24.41 -18.37
C LEU A 227 -2.72 23.32 -19.33
N LEU A 228 -3.17 22.04 -19.42
CA LEU A 228 -2.90 20.94 -20.45
C LEU A 228 -2.37 19.51 -20.06
N PRO A 229 -2.65 18.37 -20.79
CA PRO A 229 -2.17 16.95 -20.58
C PRO A 229 -1.45 16.17 -21.77
N VAL A 230 -0.12 15.90 -21.74
CA VAL A 230 0.98 15.66 -22.79
C VAL A 230 0.83 14.39 -23.63
N THR A 231 1.14 14.39 -24.97
CA THR A 231 0.81 13.26 -25.93
C THR A 231 1.76 12.51 -26.99
N GLU A 232 1.93 11.17 -26.88
CA GLU A 232 2.89 10.16 -27.51
C GLU A 232 4.32 9.84 -26.99
N ILE A 233 4.43 9.21 -25.80
CA ILE A 233 5.66 8.65 -25.21
C ILE A 233 5.52 7.13 -25.30
N ASP A 234 6.56 6.44 -25.79
CA ASP A 234 6.53 5.01 -26.05
C ASP A 234 6.08 4.16 -24.85
N SER A 235 5.47 3.01 -25.14
CA SER A 235 5.14 1.97 -24.15
C SER A 235 6.36 1.29 -23.51
N VAL A 236 7.58 1.72 -23.88
CA VAL A 236 8.85 1.38 -23.21
C VAL A 236 9.31 2.49 -22.26
N ALA A 237 8.88 3.72 -22.47
CA ALA A 237 9.14 4.88 -21.63
C ALA A 237 8.04 5.11 -20.56
N LEU A 238 7.30 4.04 -20.22
CA LEU A 238 6.37 3.89 -19.09
C LEU A 238 7.05 3.97 -17.69
N LEU A 239 8.09 4.80 -17.57
CA LEU A 239 8.99 4.96 -16.42
C LEU A 239 9.14 6.44 -16.04
N ASP A 240 8.03 7.19 -16.05
CA ASP A 240 8.05 8.65 -15.93
C ASP A 240 8.29 9.15 -14.49
N ALA A 241 9.56 8.99 -14.06
CA ALA A 241 10.33 9.66 -13.01
C ALA A 241 9.80 9.80 -11.57
N LYS A 242 8.51 9.70 -11.28
CA LYS A 242 7.93 9.92 -9.94
C LYS A 242 7.11 8.73 -9.42
N PRO A 243 5.85 8.45 -9.81
CA PRO A 243 5.12 7.29 -9.26
C PRO A 243 5.80 5.96 -9.58
N SER A 244 6.29 5.82 -10.81
CA SER A 244 7.05 4.66 -11.29
C SER A 244 8.39 4.47 -10.55
N LEU A 245 9.16 5.55 -10.39
CA LEU A 245 10.38 5.55 -9.57
C LEU A 245 10.06 5.23 -8.11
N PHE A 246 8.96 5.74 -7.57
CA PHE A 246 8.54 5.55 -6.19
C PHE A 246 8.09 4.11 -5.91
N VAL A 247 7.34 3.48 -6.83
CA VAL A 247 7.05 2.04 -6.79
C VAL A 247 8.34 1.22 -6.92
N LEU A 248 9.30 1.61 -7.77
CA LEU A 248 10.62 0.99 -7.85
C LEU A 248 11.47 1.17 -6.58
N LEU A 249 11.28 2.25 -5.82
CA LEU A 249 11.94 2.48 -4.53
C LEU A 249 11.25 1.74 -3.38
N HIS A 250 9.93 1.58 -3.43
CA HIS A 250 9.17 0.68 -2.54
C HIS A 250 9.59 -0.77 -2.76
N ASP A 251 9.58 -1.24 -4.01
CA ASP A 251 9.96 -2.59 -4.41
C ASP A 251 11.42 -2.88 -4.05
N LYS A 252 12.39 -2.03 -4.46
CA LYS A 252 13.80 -2.21 -4.05
C LYS A 252 14.01 -2.10 -2.54
N GLY A 253 13.31 -1.20 -1.86
CA GLY A 253 13.40 -1.03 -0.40
C GLY A 253 12.92 -2.27 0.34
N ILE A 254 11.78 -2.84 -0.07
CA ILE A 254 11.21 -4.07 0.50
C ILE A 254 12.00 -5.30 0.07
N ALA A 255 12.46 -5.40 -1.18
CA ALA A 255 13.28 -6.50 -1.67
C ALA A 255 14.60 -6.58 -0.91
N VAL A 256 15.35 -5.47 -0.77
CA VAL A 256 16.56 -5.43 0.07
C VAL A 256 16.23 -5.83 1.51
N THR A 257 15.13 -5.32 2.07
CA THR A 257 14.70 -5.59 3.46
C THR A 257 14.26 -7.04 3.72
N LEU A 258 13.63 -7.73 2.76
CA LEU A 258 13.19 -9.12 2.90
C LEU A 258 14.30 -10.11 2.53
N LEU A 259 15.10 -9.78 1.52
CA LEU A 259 16.33 -10.52 1.23
C LEU A 259 17.32 -10.40 2.39
N ASP A 260 17.37 -9.26 3.10
CA ASP A 260 18.21 -9.06 4.27
C ASP A 260 17.95 -10.14 5.33
N ASP A 261 16.72 -10.24 5.83
CA ASP A 261 16.37 -11.13 6.95
C ASP A 261 16.61 -12.61 6.57
N GLU A 262 16.18 -13.06 5.38
CA GLU A 262 16.34 -14.45 4.94
C GLU A 262 17.80 -14.80 4.57
N SER A 263 18.55 -13.88 3.95
CA SER A 263 19.98 -14.11 3.64
C SER A 263 20.82 -14.27 4.90
N PHE A 264 20.46 -13.55 5.98
CA PHE A 264 21.09 -13.72 7.27
C PHE A 264 20.78 -15.07 7.91
N VAL A 265 19.52 -15.55 7.85
CA VAL A 265 19.17 -16.91 8.32
C VAL A 265 19.96 -17.96 7.55
N LEU A 266 20.04 -17.86 6.22
CA LEU A 266 20.77 -18.80 5.37
C LEU A 266 22.28 -18.78 5.67
N TRP A 267 22.91 -17.60 5.69
CA TRP A 267 24.32 -17.45 6.02
C TRP A 267 24.67 -17.94 7.43
N ALA A 268 23.84 -17.63 8.43
CA ALA A 268 24.05 -18.08 9.80
C ALA A 268 23.92 -19.62 9.94
N ARG A 269 23.08 -20.25 9.10
CA ARG A 269 22.85 -21.71 9.08
C ARG A 269 23.79 -22.49 8.16
N LEU A 270 24.59 -21.84 7.32
CA LEU A 270 25.59 -22.49 6.47
C LEU A 270 26.82 -22.91 7.29
N SER A 271 27.47 -24.01 6.88
CA SER A 271 28.75 -24.45 7.46
C SER A 271 29.89 -23.48 7.14
N LYS A 272 30.93 -23.47 7.97
CA LYS A 272 32.12 -22.62 7.78
C LYS A 272 32.77 -22.79 6.40
N GLU A 273 32.82 -24.03 5.91
CA GLU A 273 33.38 -24.40 4.61
C GLU A 273 32.64 -23.72 3.44
N ASN A 274 31.35 -23.41 3.62
CA ASN A 274 30.52 -22.68 2.67
C ASN A 274 30.39 -21.18 3.03
N GLY A 275 31.32 -20.64 3.84
CA GLY A 275 31.39 -19.22 4.22
C GLY A 275 30.42 -18.78 5.33
N GLY A 276 29.63 -19.70 5.90
CA GLY A 276 28.73 -19.46 7.02
C GLY A 276 29.39 -19.56 8.39
N ILE A 277 28.58 -19.68 9.45
CA ILE A 277 29.04 -19.72 10.86
C ILE A 277 28.44 -20.88 11.69
N ASP A 278 27.66 -21.76 11.07
CA ASP A 278 26.98 -22.94 11.67
C ASP A 278 26.27 -22.69 13.02
N TRP A 279 25.55 -21.58 13.12
CA TRP A 279 24.74 -21.26 14.30
C TRP A 279 23.47 -22.12 14.37
N SER A 280 23.11 -22.61 15.56
CA SER A 280 21.83 -23.29 15.76
C SER A 280 20.63 -22.34 15.61
N SER A 281 19.43 -22.88 15.36
CA SER A 281 18.21 -22.06 15.20
C SER A 281 17.87 -21.18 16.42
N SER A 282 18.32 -21.57 17.61
CA SER A 282 18.24 -20.77 18.84
C SER A 282 19.09 -19.51 18.77
N GLU A 283 20.28 -19.61 18.19
CA GLU A 283 21.31 -18.56 18.16
C GLU A 283 20.99 -17.51 17.09
N VAL A 284 20.49 -17.97 15.95
CA VAL A 284 19.79 -17.12 14.95
C VAL A 284 18.63 -16.38 15.63
N GLY A 285 17.80 -17.07 16.42
CA GLY A 285 16.70 -16.46 17.18
C GLY A 285 17.15 -15.37 18.17
N THR A 286 18.27 -15.57 18.87
CA THR A 286 18.89 -14.55 19.75
C THR A 286 19.30 -13.31 18.98
N ALA A 287 19.93 -13.46 17.80
CA ALA A 287 20.34 -12.34 16.96
C ALA A 287 19.15 -11.50 16.45
N PHE A 288 18.06 -12.16 16.02
CA PHE A 288 16.82 -11.46 15.65
C PHE A 288 16.14 -10.76 16.82
N SER A 289 16.11 -11.40 18.00
CA SER A 289 15.54 -10.81 19.22
C SER A 289 16.25 -9.50 19.60
N PHE A 290 17.57 -9.48 19.52
CA PHE A 290 18.38 -8.27 19.76
C PHE A 290 18.07 -7.16 18.75
N GLY A 291 18.03 -7.49 17.45
CA GLY A 291 17.65 -6.55 16.38
C GLY A 291 16.26 -5.94 16.59
N GLY A 292 15.28 -6.76 16.99
CA GLY A 292 13.92 -6.31 17.30
C GLY A 292 13.83 -5.35 18.49
N ILE A 293 14.60 -5.58 19.56
CA ILE A 293 14.65 -4.68 20.73
C ILE A 293 15.19 -3.30 20.34
N ILE A 294 16.24 -3.25 19.51
CA ILE A 294 16.77 -1.99 18.97
C ILE A 294 15.75 -1.31 18.05
N LEU A 295 15.05 -2.09 17.22
CA LEU A 295 14.03 -1.60 16.30
C LEU A 295 12.84 -0.96 17.04
N LEU A 296 12.42 -1.52 18.19
CA LEU A 296 11.42 -0.90 19.09
C LEU A 296 11.87 0.49 19.57
N PHE A 297 13.08 0.59 20.13
CA PHE A 297 13.62 1.87 20.61
C PHE A 297 13.74 2.89 19.48
N TYR A 298 14.21 2.45 18.31
CA TYR A 298 14.34 3.31 17.14
C TYR A 298 12.98 3.86 16.67
N GLN A 299 11.96 3.00 16.56
CA GLN A 299 10.65 3.37 16.01
C GLN A 299 9.94 4.43 16.87
N PHE A 300 10.01 4.35 18.20
CA PHE A 300 9.30 5.29 19.08
C PHE A 300 10.08 6.58 19.35
N PHE A 301 11.40 6.51 19.56
CA PHE A 301 12.18 7.65 20.04
C PHE A 301 13.03 8.32 18.97
N VAL A 302 13.55 7.57 18.00
CA VAL A 302 14.55 8.08 17.05
C VAL A 302 13.94 8.43 15.70
N TYR A 303 13.10 7.54 15.13
CA TYR A 303 12.51 7.75 13.81
C TYR A 303 11.72 9.07 13.71
N PRO A 304 10.81 9.45 14.64
CA PRO A 304 10.07 10.71 14.55
C PRO A 304 10.96 11.95 14.65
N TRP A 305 12.09 11.85 15.37
CA TRP A 305 13.10 12.90 15.45
C TRP A 305 13.90 13.03 14.15
N VAL A 306 14.27 11.91 13.53
CA VAL A 306 14.94 11.91 12.21
C VAL A 306 14.02 12.50 11.16
N GLU A 307 12.78 12.01 11.07
CA GLU A 307 11.76 12.46 10.13
C GLU A 307 11.56 13.98 10.23
N LYS A 308 11.28 14.50 11.42
CA LYS A 308 11.08 15.95 11.66
C LYS A 308 12.33 16.79 11.37
N LYS A 309 13.54 16.22 11.50
CA LYS A 309 14.80 16.97 11.37
C LYS A 309 15.37 17.00 9.95
N ILE A 310 15.25 15.93 9.17
CA ILE A 310 15.82 15.85 7.81
C ILE A 310 14.76 15.69 6.69
N GLY A 311 13.51 15.39 7.04
CA GLY A 311 12.43 15.13 6.10
C GLY A 311 12.47 13.71 5.53
N ILE A 312 11.27 13.18 5.25
CA ILE A 312 11.02 11.77 4.90
C ILE A 312 11.91 11.28 3.75
N LEU A 313 12.15 12.10 2.71
CA LEU A 313 12.99 11.73 1.56
C LEU A 313 14.48 11.63 1.89
N LYS A 314 14.99 12.38 2.86
CA LYS A 314 16.38 12.21 3.33
C LYS A 314 16.47 11.04 4.31
N ALA A 315 15.46 10.83 5.16
CA ALA A 315 15.38 9.67 6.04
C ALA A 315 15.43 8.35 5.24
N PHE A 316 14.60 8.22 4.19
CA PHE A 316 14.63 7.07 3.28
C PHE A 316 16.04 6.84 2.68
N ARG A 317 16.65 7.88 2.08
CA ARG A 317 17.97 7.78 1.44
C ARG A 317 19.07 7.39 2.43
N VAL A 318 19.07 7.97 3.63
CA VAL A 318 20.01 7.62 4.71
C VAL A 318 19.76 6.18 5.17
N GLY A 319 18.51 5.76 5.32
CA GLY A 319 18.13 4.39 5.66
C GLY A 319 18.76 3.36 4.73
N VAL A 320 18.52 3.47 3.42
CA VAL A 320 19.08 2.55 2.42
C VAL A 320 20.62 2.51 2.45
N LEU A 321 21.29 3.65 2.68
CA LEU A 321 22.75 3.70 2.79
C LEU A 321 23.30 3.02 4.07
N MET A 322 22.52 2.96 5.15
CA MET A 322 22.95 2.37 6.44
C MET A 322 23.11 0.84 6.41
N THR A 323 22.51 0.11 5.46
CA THR A 323 22.73 -1.34 5.36
C THR A 323 24.08 -1.70 4.73
N VAL A 324 24.66 -0.82 3.91
CA VAL A 324 25.89 -1.10 3.12
C VAL A 324 27.08 -1.58 3.97
N PRO A 325 27.41 -0.96 5.13
CA PRO A 325 28.47 -1.48 6.00
C PRO A 325 28.19 -2.87 6.55
N ALA A 326 26.92 -3.20 6.85
CA ALA A 326 26.55 -4.50 7.40
C ALA A 326 26.71 -5.63 6.37
N TYR A 327 26.37 -5.39 5.09
CA TYR A 327 26.66 -6.32 3.99
C TYR A 327 28.16 -6.50 3.72
N ILE A 328 28.99 -5.50 4.03
CA ILE A 328 30.45 -5.58 3.91
C ILE A 328 31.06 -6.37 5.08
N ILE A 329 30.53 -6.20 6.29
CA ILE A 329 31.09 -6.80 7.52
C ILE A 329 30.60 -8.25 7.71
N LEU A 330 29.31 -8.54 7.58
CA LEU A 330 28.75 -9.87 7.92
C LEU A 330 29.45 -11.04 7.21
N PRO A 331 29.62 -11.06 5.87
CA PRO A 331 30.30 -12.17 5.17
C PRO A 331 31.80 -12.26 5.47
N ARG A 332 32.37 -11.31 6.23
CA ARG A 332 33.76 -11.35 6.69
C ARG A 332 33.90 -11.84 8.13
N THR A 333 32.83 -11.89 8.93
CA THR A 333 32.92 -12.36 10.33
C THR A 333 33.15 -13.87 10.42
N SER A 334 32.80 -14.64 9.39
CA SER A 334 33.11 -16.08 9.31
C SER A 334 34.60 -16.37 9.16
N TYR A 335 35.41 -15.44 8.63
CA TYR A 335 36.89 -15.56 8.63
C TYR A 335 37.54 -15.27 9.99
N LEU A 336 36.77 -14.81 10.98
CA LEU A 336 37.23 -14.60 12.37
C LEU A 336 37.01 -15.83 13.26
N LEU A 337 36.55 -16.95 12.67
CA LEU A 337 36.41 -18.24 13.34
C LEU A 337 37.66 -19.09 13.15
N ASP A 338 38.31 -19.47 14.25
CA ASP A 338 39.28 -20.57 14.23
C ASP A 338 38.60 -21.86 13.73
N ALA A 339 39.34 -22.68 12.98
CA ALA A 339 38.80 -23.89 12.33
C ALA A 339 38.04 -24.80 13.32
N ASN A 340 38.60 -24.99 14.53
CA ASN A 340 38.08 -25.90 15.55
C ASN A 340 37.02 -25.30 16.49
N GLU A 341 36.70 -24.00 16.41
CA GLU A 341 35.79 -23.35 17.38
C GLU A 341 34.43 -23.00 16.80
N ASN A 342 33.35 -23.54 17.36
CA ASN A 342 31.98 -23.13 17.02
C ASN A 342 31.59 -21.94 17.90
N ALA A 343 31.15 -20.82 17.29
CA ALA A 343 30.81 -19.58 17.99
C ALA A 343 29.46 -19.63 18.71
N LYS A 344 29.37 -20.51 19.72
CA LYS A 344 28.27 -20.58 20.67
C LYS A 344 28.04 -19.22 21.34
N VAL A 345 26.79 -18.91 21.70
CA VAL A 345 26.48 -17.66 22.42
C VAL A 345 27.34 -17.53 23.68
N PHE A 346 27.90 -16.33 23.89
CA PHE A 346 28.66 -15.95 25.09
C PHE A 346 29.90 -16.80 25.42
N ASN A 347 30.49 -17.52 24.45
CA ASN A 347 31.85 -18.05 24.60
C ASN A 347 32.88 -16.91 24.66
N GLU A 348 33.76 -16.92 25.67
CA GLU A 348 34.78 -15.90 25.94
C GLU A 348 35.74 -15.64 24.77
N LYS A 349 35.90 -16.58 23.84
CA LYS A 349 36.73 -16.39 22.64
C LYS A 349 35.98 -15.75 21.47
N THR A 350 34.66 -15.93 21.36
CA THR A 350 33.88 -15.54 20.18
C THR A 350 32.96 -14.34 20.40
N TRP A 351 33.13 -13.60 21.51
CA TRP A 351 32.35 -12.39 21.82
C TRP A 351 32.45 -11.32 20.72
N VAL A 352 33.61 -11.20 20.06
CA VAL A 352 33.84 -10.24 18.96
C VAL A 352 32.89 -10.51 17.79
N ILE A 353 32.67 -11.78 17.45
CA ILE A 353 31.76 -12.19 16.38
C ILE A 353 30.32 -11.82 16.74
N TRP A 354 29.91 -12.09 17.98
CA TRP A 354 28.59 -11.69 18.49
C TRP A 354 28.41 -10.17 18.50
N ALA A 355 29.41 -9.39 18.92
CA ALA A 355 29.38 -7.93 18.89
C ALA A 355 29.27 -7.39 17.46
N LEU A 356 30.03 -7.94 16.51
CA LEU A 356 29.96 -7.56 15.09
C LEU A 356 28.61 -7.92 14.46
N VAL A 357 28.07 -9.12 14.73
CA VAL A 357 26.75 -9.53 14.23
C VAL A 357 25.64 -8.68 14.84
N PHE A 358 25.67 -8.41 16.15
CA PHE A 358 24.71 -7.52 16.81
C PHE A 358 24.77 -6.09 16.26
N PHE A 359 25.96 -5.53 16.02
CA PHE A 359 26.13 -4.21 15.39
C PHE A 359 25.58 -4.19 13.95
N CYS A 360 25.90 -5.21 13.15
CA CYS A 360 25.39 -5.31 11.78
C CYS A 360 23.86 -5.48 11.76
N GLN A 361 23.31 -6.33 12.62
CA GLN A 361 21.87 -6.56 12.69
C GLN A 361 21.13 -5.32 13.20
N ALA A 362 21.71 -4.53 14.12
CA ALA A 362 21.19 -3.22 14.49
C ALA A 362 21.11 -2.26 13.27
N LEU A 363 22.19 -2.13 12.50
CA LEU A 363 22.20 -1.32 11.27
C LEU A 363 21.15 -1.78 10.26
N ARG A 364 21.07 -3.09 10.01
CA ARG A 364 20.11 -3.72 9.09
C ARG A 364 18.66 -3.49 9.53
N SER A 365 18.34 -3.78 10.79
CA SER A 365 17.01 -3.56 11.38
C SER A 365 16.58 -2.09 11.30
N ILE A 366 17.47 -1.15 11.62
CA ILE A 366 17.16 0.29 11.54
C ILE A 366 17.02 0.75 10.08
N SER A 367 17.90 0.31 9.19
CA SER A 367 17.83 0.59 7.74
C SER A 367 16.49 0.12 7.15
N SER A 368 16.15 -1.15 7.38
CA SER A 368 14.90 -1.81 6.99
C SER A 368 13.68 -1.01 7.46
N LEU A 369 13.62 -0.70 8.76
CA LEU A 369 12.50 0.04 9.34
C LEU A 369 12.38 1.46 8.76
N GLN A 370 13.49 2.20 8.70
CA GLN A 370 13.48 3.58 8.21
C GLN A 370 13.08 3.63 6.73
N ALA A 371 13.57 2.71 5.90
CA ALA A 371 13.17 2.62 4.51
C ALA A 371 11.67 2.29 4.37
N PHE A 372 11.18 1.28 5.11
CA PHE A 372 9.79 0.84 5.08
C PHE A 372 8.82 1.95 5.54
N THR A 373 9.05 2.55 6.71
CA THR A 373 8.18 3.58 7.28
C THR A 373 8.23 4.87 6.47
N SER A 374 9.41 5.32 6.03
CA SER A 374 9.50 6.54 5.20
C SER A 374 8.84 6.39 3.83
N VAL A 375 8.96 5.23 3.16
CA VAL A 375 8.20 5.01 1.91
C VAL A 375 6.70 4.95 2.21
N PHE A 376 6.26 4.30 3.27
CA PHE A 376 4.82 4.17 3.52
C PHE A 376 4.13 5.51 3.82
N ILE A 377 4.76 6.41 4.60
CA ILE A 377 4.24 7.78 4.80
C ILE A 377 4.14 8.53 3.46
N MET A 378 5.12 8.35 2.57
CA MET A 378 5.04 8.92 1.21
C MET A 378 3.92 8.31 0.34
N VAL A 379 3.56 7.03 0.52
CA VAL A 379 2.41 6.41 -0.19
C VAL A 379 1.12 7.07 0.29
N ALA A 380 0.93 7.15 1.61
CA ALA A 380 -0.27 7.75 2.20
C ALA A 380 -0.42 9.23 1.79
N ASN A 381 0.66 10.00 1.77
CA ASN A 381 0.66 11.43 1.39
C ASN A 381 0.55 11.66 -0.13
N ALA A 382 0.54 10.61 -0.94
CA ALA A 382 0.43 10.67 -2.41
C ALA A 382 -0.71 9.77 -2.93
N THR A 383 -1.78 9.61 -2.13
CA THR A 383 -2.94 8.78 -2.46
C THR A 383 -4.23 9.37 -1.89
N PRO A 384 -5.29 9.61 -2.69
CA PRO A 384 -6.60 10.00 -2.19
C PRO A 384 -7.25 8.93 -1.30
N ALA A 385 -7.88 9.34 -0.19
CA ALA A 385 -8.46 8.44 0.81
C ALA A 385 -9.45 7.42 0.21
N ASN A 386 -10.29 7.82 -0.74
CA ASN A 386 -11.29 6.97 -1.39
C ASN A 386 -10.70 5.78 -2.18
N SER A 387 -9.42 5.84 -2.56
CA SER A 387 -8.73 4.84 -3.39
C SER A 387 -7.65 4.08 -2.63
N LEU A 388 -7.46 4.41 -1.34
CA LEU A 388 -6.30 4.01 -0.54
C LEU A 388 -6.25 2.51 -0.24
N GLY A 389 -7.42 1.85 -0.12
CA GLY A 389 -7.55 0.39 0.08
C GLY A 389 -6.98 -0.40 -1.09
N THR A 390 -7.48 -0.09 -2.28
CA THR A 390 -6.91 -0.54 -3.55
C THR A 390 -5.44 -0.17 -3.64
N VAL A 391 -5.03 1.11 -3.54
CA VAL A 391 -3.63 1.53 -3.76
C VAL A 391 -2.64 0.89 -2.78
N ASN A 392 -2.98 0.68 -1.51
CA ASN A 392 -2.09 -0.01 -0.57
C ASN A 392 -2.00 -1.53 -0.83
N GLY A 393 -3.13 -2.19 -1.07
CA GLY A 393 -3.14 -3.60 -1.50
C GLY A 393 -2.45 -3.81 -2.85
N PHE A 394 -2.29 -2.73 -3.63
CA PHE A 394 -1.75 -2.74 -4.97
C PHE A 394 -0.28 -2.34 -5.06
N ALA A 395 0.19 -1.42 -4.20
CA ALA A 395 1.62 -1.24 -3.93
C ALA A 395 2.25 -2.54 -3.36
N GLN A 396 1.44 -3.37 -2.69
CA GLN A 396 1.79 -4.74 -2.26
C GLN A 396 1.74 -5.79 -3.41
N THR A 397 1.18 -5.47 -4.58
CA THR A 397 0.99 -6.37 -5.74
C THR A 397 1.74 -5.96 -7.02
N LEU A 398 2.38 -4.78 -7.05
CA LEU A 398 2.90 -4.06 -8.23
C LEU A 398 1.82 -3.27 -9.01
N GLY A 399 2.19 -2.07 -9.48
CA GLY A 399 1.27 -1.05 -9.99
C GLY A 399 0.72 -1.24 -11.42
N LYS A 400 -0.22 -0.38 -11.79
CA LYS A 400 -0.85 -0.27 -13.13
C LYS A 400 -1.20 1.18 -13.44
N PRO A 401 -1.10 1.60 -14.72
CA PRO A 401 -1.90 2.71 -15.25
C PRO A 401 -3.37 2.32 -15.42
N PHE A 402 -4.24 3.30 -15.67
CA PHE A 402 -5.64 3.05 -15.99
C PHE A 402 -5.80 2.01 -17.13
N PRO A 403 -6.66 0.98 -17.00
CA PRO A 403 -6.74 -0.09 -17.98
C PRO A 403 -7.55 0.33 -19.21
N PHE A 404 -6.93 1.07 -20.13
CA PHE A 404 -7.56 1.52 -21.39
C PHE A 404 -8.20 0.39 -22.22
N SER A 405 -7.75 -0.87 -22.05
CA SER A 405 -8.41 -2.05 -22.62
C SER A 405 -9.87 -2.23 -22.18
N ALA A 406 -10.26 -1.72 -21.00
CA ALA A 406 -11.63 -1.76 -20.48
C ALA A 406 -12.57 -0.69 -21.10
N LEU A 407 -12.03 0.15 -21.99
CA LEU A 407 -12.79 1.07 -22.85
C LEU A 407 -13.12 0.47 -24.22
N LYS A 408 -12.49 -0.65 -24.60
CA LYS A 408 -12.64 -1.22 -25.95
C LYS A 408 -14.10 -1.57 -26.26
N GLY A 409 -14.65 -0.98 -27.31
CA GLY A 409 -16.04 -1.18 -27.72
C GLY A 409 -17.07 -0.34 -26.95
N LYS A 410 -16.65 0.58 -26.08
CA LYS A 410 -17.51 1.58 -25.45
C LYS A 410 -17.35 2.94 -26.12
N PRO A 411 -18.39 3.80 -26.15
CA PRO A 411 -18.23 5.20 -26.44
C PRO A 411 -17.52 5.93 -25.29
N VAL A 412 -16.55 6.79 -25.60
CA VAL A 412 -15.70 7.50 -24.62
C VAL A 412 -15.64 8.98 -24.93
N LEU A 413 -15.85 9.83 -23.92
CA LEU A 413 -15.62 11.27 -23.96
C LEU A 413 -14.33 11.60 -23.18
N VAL A 414 -13.26 11.96 -23.89
CA VAL A 414 -11.99 12.41 -23.31
C VAL A 414 -11.97 13.94 -23.25
N VAL A 415 -11.59 14.51 -22.11
CA VAL A 415 -11.54 15.98 -21.90
C VAL A 415 -10.27 16.38 -21.16
N ASN A 416 -9.56 17.43 -21.60
CA ASN A 416 -8.49 18.03 -20.81
C ASN A 416 -9.09 19.00 -19.78
N VAL A 417 -9.01 18.70 -18.49
CA VAL A 417 -9.81 19.36 -17.44
C VAL A 417 -8.97 20.19 -16.45
N ALA A 418 -9.60 21.13 -15.75
CA ALA A 418 -8.89 22.08 -14.89
C ALA A 418 -9.75 22.80 -13.85
N SER A 419 -9.20 22.94 -12.64
CA SER A 419 -9.85 23.54 -11.47
C SER A 419 -10.06 25.06 -11.53
N LYS A 420 -9.11 25.85 -12.07
CA LYS A 420 -9.13 27.33 -12.00
C LYS A 420 -9.25 28.00 -13.37
N CYS A 421 -10.02 27.37 -14.26
CA CYS A 421 -10.30 27.81 -15.61
C CYS A 421 -11.59 28.65 -15.69
N GLY A 422 -11.65 29.60 -16.63
CA GLY A 422 -12.92 30.27 -16.96
C GLY A 422 -13.99 29.29 -17.47
N LEU A 423 -13.58 28.08 -17.86
CA LEU A 423 -14.45 26.98 -18.30
C LEU A 423 -14.62 25.87 -17.24
N THR A 424 -14.03 26.00 -16.04
CA THR A 424 -14.25 25.04 -14.92
C THR A 424 -15.72 24.69 -14.69
N PRO A 425 -16.69 25.63 -14.77
CA PRO A 425 -18.11 25.30 -14.58
C PRO A 425 -18.64 24.18 -15.48
N GLN A 426 -17.98 23.87 -16.60
CA GLN A 426 -18.33 22.73 -17.46
C GLN A 426 -18.17 21.36 -16.78
N TYR A 427 -17.46 21.24 -15.64
CA TYR A 427 -17.52 20.03 -14.81
C TYR A 427 -18.96 19.66 -14.43
N LYS A 428 -19.87 20.64 -14.21
CA LYS A 428 -21.29 20.38 -13.92
C LYS A 428 -21.99 19.68 -15.10
N GLY A 429 -21.79 20.18 -16.31
CA GLY A 429 -22.35 19.58 -17.52
C GLY A 429 -21.76 18.20 -17.82
N LEU A 430 -20.45 18.02 -17.65
CA LEU A 430 -19.81 16.70 -17.78
C LEU A 430 -20.35 15.69 -16.76
N GLN A 431 -20.58 16.11 -15.51
CA GLN A 431 -21.19 15.27 -14.48
C GLN A 431 -22.65 14.94 -14.80
N ALA A 432 -23.44 15.89 -15.29
CA ALA A 432 -24.82 15.65 -15.72
C ALA A 432 -24.91 14.67 -16.90
N ILE A 433 -23.98 14.74 -17.86
CA ILE A 433 -23.86 13.74 -18.94
C ILE A 433 -23.49 12.37 -18.37
N HIS A 434 -22.54 12.32 -17.43
CA HIS A 434 -22.15 11.07 -16.78
C HIS A 434 -23.37 10.40 -16.13
N GLU A 435 -24.11 11.10 -15.29
CA GLU A 435 -25.29 10.57 -14.60
C GLU A 435 -26.43 10.18 -15.57
N LYS A 436 -26.52 10.82 -16.74
CA LYS A 436 -27.55 10.55 -17.76
C LYS A 436 -27.19 9.42 -18.74
N TYR A 437 -25.91 9.08 -18.90
CA TYR A 437 -25.40 8.20 -19.97
C TYR A 437 -24.38 7.12 -19.55
N HIS A 438 -23.83 7.16 -18.34
CA HIS A 438 -22.90 6.13 -17.84
C HIS A 438 -23.48 4.72 -17.96
N ASP A 439 -24.71 4.53 -17.48
CA ASP A 439 -25.37 3.21 -17.46
C ASP A 439 -25.82 2.73 -18.85
N LYS A 440 -25.72 3.61 -19.86
CA LYS A 440 -25.90 3.27 -21.29
C LYS A 440 -24.57 2.92 -21.97
N GLY A 441 -23.47 2.91 -21.22
CA GLY A 441 -22.13 2.51 -21.67
C GLY A 441 -21.17 3.67 -21.96
N LEU A 442 -21.58 4.93 -21.81
CA LEU A 442 -20.67 6.08 -21.96
C LEU A 442 -19.62 6.08 -20.85
N GLN A 443 -18.37 6.38 -21.18
CA GLN A 443 -17.31 6.63 -20.21
C GLN A 443 -16.78 8.05 -20.42
N ILE A 444 -16.61 8.83 -19.34
CA ILE A 444 -16.00 10.16 -19.41
C ILE A 444 -14.66 10.11 -18.67
N ILE A 445 -13.62 10.66 -19.29
CA ILE A 445 -12.24 10.63 -18.79
C ILE A 445 -11.64 12.04 -18.83
N GLY A 446 -11.40 12.60 -17.65
CA GLY A 446 -10.70 13.88 -17.48
C GLY A 446 -9.20 13.68 -17.29
N PHE A 447 -8.37 14.39 -18.06
CA PHE A 447 -6.93 14.49 -17.83
C PHE A 447 -6.55 15.90 -17.35
N PRO A 448 -5.98 16.08 -16.14
CA PRO A 448 -5.59 17.38 -15.61
C PRO A 448 -4.28 17.98 -16.17
N CYS A 449 -3.99 19.23 -15.79
CA CYS A 449 -3.52 20.22 -16.77
C CYS A 449 -2.40 21.22 -16.34
N ASN A 450 -1.29 21.46 -17.08
CA ASN A 450 -0.25 22.48 -16.73
C ASN A 450 0.25 23.58 -17.73
N GLN A 451 0.56 23.39 -19.01
CA GLN A 451 1.11 24.38 -20.01
C GLN A 451 0.51 25.82 -20.25
N PHE A 452 -0.67 26.05 -20.87
CA PHE A 452 -1.02 27.29 -21.63
C PHE A 452 -1.18 28.62 -20.86
N GLY A 453 -0.16 29.25 -20.26
CA GLY A 453 -0.35 30.53 -19.54
C GLY A 453 -1.20 30.43 -18.25
N LYS A 454 -1.85 29.27 -18.09
CA LYS A 454 -1.96 28.45 -16.88
C LYS A 454 -3.31 28.70 -16.11
N GLN A 455 -4.17 27.66 -15.82
CA GLN A 455 -5.48 27.50 -15.05
C GLN A 455 -5.84 26.22 -14.10
N GLU A 456 -4.92 25.48 -13.41
CA GLU A 456 -5.06 24.19 -12.64
C GLU A 456 -3.75 23.70 -11.89
N PRO A 457 -3.48 23.97 -10.60
CA PRO A 457 -2.10 23.85 -10.07
C PRO A 457 -1.75 22.56 -9.35
N GLY A 458 -2.72 21.91 -8.71
CA GLY A 458 -2.46 20.97 -7.62
C GLY A 458 -1.69 19.72 -8.01
N THR A 459 -1.26 18.98 -6.99
CA THR A 459 -1.02 17.53 -7.07
C THR A 459 -2.27 16.80 -7.57
N ASN A 460 -2.16 15.53 -7.97
CA ASN A 460 -3.31 14.78 -8.51
C ASN A 460 -4.43 14.66 -7.45
N GLU A 461 -4.03 14.64 -6.18
CA GLU A 461 -4.85 14.56 -4.99
C GLU A 461 -5.67 15.84 -4.81
N GLU A 462 -5.01 17.00 -4.78
CA GLU A 462 -5.67 18.32 -4.71
C GLU A 462 -6.67 18.53 -5.85
N ILE A 463 -6.36 18.02 -7.05
CA ILE A 463 -7.23 18.11 -8.23
C ILE A 463 -8.45 17.19 -8.07
N SER A 464 -8.25 15.94 -7.64
CA SER A 464 -9.36 15.01 -7.38
C SER A 464 -10.29 15.56 -6.31
N THR A 465 -9.75 16.05 -5.19
CA THR A 465 -10.53 16.67 -4.11
C THR A 465 -11.25 17.92 -4.58
N PHE A 466 -10.66 18.75 -5.45
CA PHE A 466 -11.36 19.90 -6.03
C PHE A 466 -12.56 19.47 -6.88
N CYS A 467 -12.38 18.49 -7.77
CA CYS A 467 -13.43 17.96 -8.65
C CYS A 467 -14.60 17.34 -7.86
N GLU A 468 -14.28 16.60 -6.79
CA GLU A 468 -15.27 15.99 -5.91
C GLU A 468 -16.01 17.06 -5.08
N ALA A 469 -15.29 17.90 -4.35
CA ALA A 469 -15.89 18.85 -3.40
C ALA A 469 -16.65 20.02 -4.04
N ASN A 470 -16.24 20.50 -5.22
CA ASN A 470 -16.84 21.69 -5.86
C ASN A 470 -17.86 21.33 -6.96
N TYR A 471 -17.81 20.10 -7.48
CA TYR A 471 -18.56 19.70 -8.67
C TYR A 471 -19.21 18.31 -8.59
N GLY A 472 -18.96 17.53 -7.52
CA GLY A 472 -19.55 16.20 -7.34
C GLY A 472 -19.15 15.20 -8.42
N VAL A 473 -17.95 15.35 -8.99
CA VAL A 473 -17.47 14.55 -10.13
C VAL A 473 -17.33 13.07 -9.75
N LYS A 474 -18.10 12.21 -10.42
CA LYS A 474 -18.08 10.74 -10.28
C LYS A 474 -17.46 10.03 -11.48
N PHE A 475 -17.18 10.75 -12.57
CA PHE A 475 -16.48 10.20 -13.72
C PHE A 475 -14.96 10.14 -13.50
N THR A 476 -14.25 9.34 -14.30
CA THR A 476 -12.81 9.11 -14.08
C THR A 476 -11.98 10.36 -14.33
N ILE A 477 -11.29 10.83 -13.29
CA ILE A 477 -10.16 11.76 -13.41
C ILE A 477 -8.86 10.95 -13.34
N LEU A 478 -7.92 11.24 -14.24
CA LEU A 478 -6.59 10.61 -14.30
C LEU A 478 -5.49 11.58 -13.85
N GLU A 479 -4.23 11.16 -13.91
CA GLU A 479 -3.09 11.99 -13.50
C GLU A 479 -2.81 13.18 -14.45
N LYS A 480 -2.17 14.22 -13.90
CA LYS A 480 -1.78 15.43 -14.63
C LYS A 480 -0.58 15.21 -15.55
N ILE A 481 -0.64 15.84 -16.72
CA ILE A 481 0.39 15.84 -17.78
C ILE A 481 0.49 17.29 -18.41
N GLU A 482 0.85 17.49 -19.70
CA GLU A 482 1.00 18.76 -20.55
C GLU A 482 0.76 18.70 -22.16
N VAL A 483 -0.44 18.63 -22.83
CA VAL A 483 -0.72 18.05 -24.25
C VAL A 483 0.27 18.28 -25.38
N ASN A 484 0.86 19.46 -25.48
CA ASN A 484 1.50 19.96 -26.69
C ASN A 484 3.04 19.94 -26.52
N GLY A 485 3.78 20.11 -27.62
CA GLY A 485 5.25 20.12 -27.58
C GLY A 485 5.90 18.72 -27.58
N ALA A 486 6.90 18.50 -26.70
CA ALA A 486 7.88 17.40 -26.84
C ALA A 486 7.81 16.24 -25.83
N ASN A 487 7.34 16.45 -24.58
CA ASN A 487 7.33 15.42 -23.52
C ASN A 487 6.16 14.42 -23.61
N THR A 488 5.60 14.29 -24.79
CA THR A 488 4.16 14.19 -25.08
C THR A 488 3.76 12.70 -24.83
N HIS A 489 2.82 12.26 -23.94
CA HIS A 489 2.35 10.87 -23.53
C HIS A 489 1.07 10.24 -24.20
N PRO A 490 1.09 9.02 -24.78
CA PRO A 490 0.19 8.51 -25.84
C PRO A 490 -1.15 9.22 -26.22
N VAL A 491 -2.11 9.32 -25.32
CA VAL A 491 -3.55 9.44 -25.59
C VAL A 491 -3.95 10.51 -26.65
N TYR A 492 -3.80 11.81 -26.39
CA TYR A 492 -4.26 12.85 -27.35
C TYR A 492 -3.38 13.06 -28.59
N LYS A 493 -2.32 12.29 -28.82
CA LYS A 493 -1.63 12.37 -30.11
C LYS A 493 -2.21 11.33 -31.05
N LEU A 494 -2.65 10.18 -30.53
CA LEU A 494 -3.71 9.43 -31.19
C LEU A 494 -4.96 10.31 -31.42
N LEU A 495 -5.46 11.06 -30.43
CA LEU A 495 -6.64 11.92 -30.65
C LEU A 495 -6.38 13.06 -31.67
N LYS A 496 -5.19 13.68 -31.67
CA LYS A 496 -4.80 14.70 -32.68
C LYS A 496 -4.65 14.06 -34.06
N ASP A 497 -3.90 12.96 -34.19
CA ASP A 497 -3.66 12.26 -35.46
C ASP A 497 -4.92 11.66 -36.09
N GLN A 498 -5.91 11.26 -35.28
CA GLN A 498 -7.21 10.78 -35.73
C GLN A 498 -8.26 11.88 -35.93
N THR A 499 -7.90 13.17 -35.73
CA THR A 499 -8.81 14.31 -35.95
C THR A 499 -8.19 15.37 -36.87
N THR A 500 -7.65 16.48 -36.34
CA THR A 500 -7.15 17.61 -37.15
C THR A 500 -5.62 17.77 -37.17
N LYS A 501 -4.88 16.97 -36.40
CA LYS A 501 -3.41 17.05 -36.17
C LYS A 501 -2.88 18.33 -35.53
N GLU A 502 -3.69 19.38 -35.45
CA GLU A 502 -3.37 20.61 -34.73
C GLU A 502 -3.22 20.35 -33.23
N ASP A 503 -2.33 21.10 -32.58
CA ASP A 503 -2.23 21.12 -31.12
C ASP A 503 -3.55 21.52 -30.46
N ILE A 504 -3.73 21.17 -29.19
CA ILE A 504 -4.93 21.57 -28.42
C ILE A 504 -4.94 23.10 -28.29
N SER A 505 -6.12 23.71 -28.16
CA SER A 505 -6.33 25.18 -28.15
C SER A 505 -6.63 25.81 -26.78
N TRP A 506 -7.37 25.15 -25.88
CA TRP A 506 -7.54 25.56 -24.48
C TRP A 506 -7.90 24.36 -23.56
N ASN A 507 -8.09 24.58 -22.25
CA ASN A 507 -8.73 23.59 -21.37
C ASN A 507 -10.20 23.36 -21.77
N PHE A 508 -10.73 22.21 -21.39
CA PHE A 508 -12.05 21.69 -21.71
C PHE A 508 -12.28 21.46 -23.21
N GLU A 509 -11.22 21.21 -23.97
CA GLU A 509 -11.32 20.64 -25.32
C GLU A 509 -11.69 19.16 -25.23
N LYS A 510 -12.56 18.70 -26.14
CA LYS A 510 -13.27 17.43 -25.96
C LYS A 510 -13.13 16.54 -27.17
N PHE A 511 -12.94 15.25 -26.93
CA PHE A 511 -12.81 14.23 -27.95
C PHE A 511 -13.81 13.11 -27.67
N LEU A 512 -14.77 12.93 -28.56
CA LEU A 512 -15.73 11.84 -28.50
C LEU A 512 -15.23 10.71 -29.39
N VAL A 513 -15.18 9.50 -28.84
CA VAL A 513 -14.75 8.27 -29.51
C VAL A 513 -15.92 7.31 -29.52
N ASP A 514 -16.30 6.78 -30.68
CA ASP A 514 -17.38 5.79 -30.78
C ASP A 514 -16.88 4.35 -30.52
N LYS A 515 -17.83 3.42 -30.37
CA LYS A 515 -17.58 1.99 -30.17
C LYS A 515 -16.80 1.30 -31.32
N ASN A 516 -16.65 1.95 -32.46
CA ASN A 516 -15.90 1.48 -33.64
C ASN A 516 -14.49 2.10 -33.75
N GLY A 517 -14.17 3.11 -32.93
CA GLY A 517 -12.92 3.87 -33.01
C GLY A 517 -12.97 5.07 -33.96
N LYS A 518 -14.15 5.62 -34.28
CA LYS A 518 -14.28 6.93 -34.93
C LYS A 518 -14.10 8.04 -33.89
N PHE A 519 -13.31 9.06 -34.22
CA PHE A 519 -13.02 10.21 -33.36
C PHE A 519 -13.73 11.48 -33.86
N GLU A 520 -14.16 12.34 -32.94
CA GLU A 520 -14.74 13.66 -33.21
C GLU A 520 -14.20 14.67 -32.17
N ARG A 521 -13.77 15.86 -32.61
CA ARG A 521 -13.10 16.89 -31.78
C ARG A 521 -13.99 18.13 -31.66
N PHE A 522 -14.14 18.63 -30.43
CA PHE A 522 -14.99 19.79 -30.11
C PHE A 522 -14.21 20.86 -29.37
N SER A 523 -14.54 22.13 -29.65
CA SER A 523 -13.87 23.30 -29.09
C SER A 523 -13.97 23.35 -27.55
N PRO A 524 -13.00 23.97 -26.86
CA PRO A 524 -13.15 24.40 -25.47
C PRO A 524 -14.49 25.08 -25.15
N LYS A 525 -14.96 25.91 -26.09
CA LYS A 525 -16.20 26.68 -25.95
C LYS A 525 -17.47 25.85 -26.15
N THR A 526 -17.39 24.72 -26.85
CA THR A 526 -18.53 23.82 -27.03
C THR A 526 -18.95 23.29 -25.67
N THR A 527 -20.15 23.57 -25.21
CA THR A 527 -20.57 23.17 -23.85
C THR A 527 -20.82 21.66 -23.81
N PRO A 528 -20.80 21.02 -22.63
CA PRO A 528 -21.17 19.61 -22.52
C PRO A 528 -22.58 19.33 -23.08
N GLU A 529 -23.53 20.23 -22.83
CA GLU A 529 -24.93 20.10 -23.25
C GLU A 529 -25.06 20.07 -24.79
N GLU A 530 -24.24 20.85 -25.50
CA GLU A 530 -24.17 20.83 -26.97
C GLU A 530 -23.67 19.48 -27.53
N LEU A 531 -22.96 18.66 -26.74
CA LEU A 531 -22.53 17.32 -27.14
C LEU A 531 -23.64 16.26 -27.05
N GLU A 532 -24.78 16.55 -26.40
CA GLU A 532 -25.78 15.52 -26.09
C GLU A 532 -26.30 14.82 -27.35
N GLU A 533 -26.51 15.57 -28.44
CA GLU A 533 -26.94 15.02 -29.74
C GLU A 533 -25.84 14.23 -30.46
N ASN A 534 -24.56 14.40 -30.13
CA ASN A 534 -23.48 13.56 -30.68
C ASN A 534 -23.32 12.28 -29.86
N ILE A 535 -23.46 12.39 -28.53
CA ILE A 535 -23.47 11.25 -27.59
C ILE A 535 -24.64 10.30 -27.88
N LYS A 536 -25.85 10.83 -28.11
CA LYS A 536 -27.05 10.05 -28.50
C LYS A 536 -26.87 9.23 -29.78
N LYS A 537 -25.99 9.63 -30.70
CA LYS A 537 -25.80 8.97 -32.01
C LYS A 537 -24.84 7.77 -31.95
N ILE A 538 -24.04 7.63 -30.88
CA ILE A 538 -22.98 6.61 -30.80
C ILE A 538 -23.22 5.52 -29.75
N LEU A 539 -24.15 5.75 -28.82
CA LEU A 539 -24.67 4.77 -27.86
C LEU A 539 -25.49 3.70 -28.57
#